data_AF-A0A961PC25-F1
#
_entry.id   AF-A0A961PC25-F1
#
_cell.length_a   1.000
_cell.length_b   1.000
_cell.length_c   1.000
_cell.angle_alpha   90.00
_cell.angle_beta   90.00
_cell.angle_gamma   90.00
#
_symmetry.space_group_name_H-M   'P 1'
#
loop_
_entity.id
_entity.type
_entity.pdbx_description
1 polymer ?
#
loop_
_entity_poly.entity_id
_entity_poly.type
_entity_poly.pdbx_seq_one_letter_code
_entity_poly.pdbx_strand_id
1 'polypeptide(L)'
;MWFFRSIDLLPRPSFIGLAPTVAMLAVWGLFEGTSPRLFGLDVQPLWLALATSFALTYAGRLPALLARGDVTRVARAALWWSVGGTVLAIGAAVFLRDPWLLQLGWIAGWLGYTGLFLALLATSGPDDFALMPYRWASDHPFAREAMWIVAVRLAAVALLAVLVAVHGTLTEWVVTISLGRLGLFYLFEWITILFAITWRGGDS
;
A
#
# COMPACT_ATOMS: atom_id res chain seq x y z
N MET A 1 -12.43 1.95 29.37
CA MET A 1 -13.54 1.56 28.47
C MET A 1 -13.49 2.25 27.10
N TRP A 2 -13.05 3.50 26.98
CA TRP A 2 -12.97 4.20 25.68
C TRP A 2 -11.98 3.57 24.68
N PHE A 3 -10.86 3.00 25.17
CA PHE A 3 -9.84 2.33 24.36
C PHE A 3 -10.35 1.12 23.57
N PHE A 4 -11.23 0.30 24.14
CA PHE A 4 -11.83 -0.83 23.41
C PHE A 4 -12.98 -0.39 22.51
N ARG A 5 -13.71 0.67 22.87
CA ARG A 5 -14.75 1.26 22.01
C ARG A 5 -14.17 1.89 20.72
N SER A 6 -12.89 2.26 20.69
CA SER A 6 -12.27 2.78 19.47
C SER A 6 -12.03 1.70 18.41
N ILE A 7 -12.08 0.41 18.78
CA ILE A 7 -12.03 -0.71 17.84
C ILE A 7 -13.27 -0.72 16.94
N ASP A 8 -14.44 -0.36 17.48
CA ASP A 8 -15.69 -0.27 16.71
C ASP A 8 -15.65 0.84 15.64
N LEU A 9 -14.70 1.77 15.74
CA LEU A 9 -14.48 2.86 14.79
C LEU A 9 -13.52 2.49 13.65
N LEU A 10 -12.93 1.28 13.70
CA LEU A 10 -12.08 0.79 12.62
C LEU A 10 -12.90 0.57 11.35
N PRO A 11 -12.34 0.90 10.17
CA PRO A 11 -12.99 0.60 8.92
C PRO A 11 -13.18 -0.92 8.81
N ARG A 12 -14.38 -1.36 8.43
CA ARG A 12 -14.61 -2.78 8.18
C ARG A 12 -13.83 -3.23 6.94
N PRO A 13 -13.22 -4.42 6.95
CA PRO A 13 -12.60 -4.98 5.76
C PRO A 13 -13.63 -5.07 4.63
N SER A 14 -13.37 -4.35 3.53
CA SER A 14 -14.15 -4.49 2.32
C SER A 14 -13.60 -5.63 1.48
N PHE A 15 -14.49 -6.34 0.78
CA PHE A 15 -14.09 -7.41 -0.14
C PHE A 15 -13.08 -6.92 -1.18
N ILE A 16 -13.32 -5.73 -1.75
CA ILE A 16 -12.42 -5.07 -2.71
C ILE A 16 -11.04 -4.78 -2.08
N GLY A 17 -10.99 -4.44 -0.80
CA GLY A 17 -9.74 -4.18 -0.07
C GLY A 17 -8.93 -5.44 0.21
N LEU A 18 -9.59 -6.58 0.41
CA LEU A 18 -8.94 -7.86 0.72
C LEU A 18 -8.59 -8.67 -0.54
N ALA A 19 -9.31 -8.49 -1.65
CA ALA A 19 -9.16 -9.27 -2.87
C ALA A 19 -7.71 -9.35 -3.39
N PRO A 20 -6.92 -8.25 -3.45
CA PRO A 20 -5.52 -8.33 -3.88
C PRO A 20 -4.65 -9.23 -2.99
N THR A 21 -4.88 -9.19 -1.66
CA THR A 21 -4.13 -10.01 -0.69
C THR A 21 -4.51 -11.48 -0.82
N VAL A 22 -5.81 -11.78 -0.88
CA VAL A 22 -6.29 -13.17 -1.02
C VAL A 22 -5.82 -13.78 -2.35
N ALA A 23 -5.93 -13.04 -3.44
CA ALA A 23 -5.48 -13.52 -4.75
C ALA A 23 -3.95 -13.71 -4.80
N MET A 24 -3.18 -12.80 -4.20
CA MET A 24 -1.73 -12.95 -4.10
C MET A 24 -1.34 -14.23 -3.37
N LEU A 25 -1.96 -14.50 -2.22
CA LEU A 25 -1.72 -15.71 -1.43
C LEU A 25 -2.16 -16.97 -2.17
N ALA A 26 -3.31 -16.93 -2.85
CA ALA A 26 -3.80 -18.05 -3.65
C ALA A 26 -2.84 -18.37 -4.81
N VAL A 27 -2.39 -17.35 -5.55
CA VAL A 27 -1.43 -17.53 -6.65
C VAL A 27 -0.09 -18.04 -6.11
N TRP A 28 0.41 -17.50 -5.00
CA TRP A 28 1.62 -18.03 -4.37
C TRP A 28 1.46 -19.50 -3.98
N GLY A 29 0.42 -19.84 -3.22
CA GLY A 29 0.20 -21.22 -2.77
C GLY A 29 -0.03 -22.22 -3.90
N LEU A 30 -0.54 -21.78 -5.05
CA LEU A 30 -0.71 -22.64 -6.23
C LEU A 30 0.59 -22.89 -7.01
N PHE A 31 1.52 -21.92 -7.00
CA PHE A 31 2.72 -21.97 -7.84
C PHE A 31 4.04 -22.07 -7.08
N GLU A 32 4.05 -21.94 -5.75
CA GLU A 32 5.23 -22.16 -4.92
C GLU A 32 5.81 -23.57 -5.19
N GLY A 33 7.12 -23.63 -5.44
CA GLY A 33 7.81 -24.88 -5.77
C GLY A 33 7.56 -25.41 -7.19
N THR A 34 6.82 -24.69 -8.03
CA THR A 34 6.60 -25.03 -9.44
C THR A 34 7.42 -24.14 -10.38
N SER A 35 7.47 -24.53 -11.66
CA SER A 35 8.07 -23.74 -12.75
C SER A 35 6.99 -23.27 -13.73
N PRO A 36 6.19 -22.25 -13.37
CA PRO A 36 5.08 -21.83 -14.21
C PRO A 36 5.59 -21.21 -15.51
N ARG A 37 4.79 -21.38 -16.57
CA ARG A 37 5.08 -20.85 -17.91
C ARG A 37 3.98 -19.91 -18.37
N LEU A 38 4.38 -18.77 -18.90
CA LEU A 38 3.49 -17.78 -19.52
C LEU A 38 3.98 -17.51 -20.95
N PHE A 39 3.15 -17.77 -21.95
CA PHE A 39 3.51 -17.63 -23.37
C PHE A 39 4.82 -18.32 -23.76
N GLY A 40 5.10 -19.49 -23.16
CA GLY A 40 6.31 -20.26 -23.41
C GLY A 40 7.56 -19.79 -22.66
N LEU A 41 7.48 -18.68 -21.91
CA LEU A 41 8.54 -18.22 -21.01
C LEU A 41 8.33 -18.82 -19.64
N ASP A 42 9.38 -19.37 -19.02
CA ASP A 42 9.34 -19.66 -17.59
C ASP A 42 9.13 -18.35 -16.83
N VAL A 43 8.42 -18.38 -15.72
CA VAL A 43 8.12 -17.19 -14.90
C VAL A 43 8.30 -17.53 -13.43
N GLN A 44 8.75 -16.56 -12.63
CA GLN A 44 8.86 -16.74 -11.19
C GLN A 44 7.47 -16.77 -10.54
N PRO A 45 7.16 -17.74 -9.64
CA PRO A 45 5.91 -17.73 -8.85
C PRO A 45 5.70 -16.42 -8.09
N LEU A 46 6.79 -15.82 -7.60
CA LEU A 46 6.76 -14.53 -6.91
C LEU A 46 6.26 -13.41 -7.82
N TRP A 47 6.70 -13.40 -9.07
CA TRP A 47 6.26 -12.42 -10.06
C TRP A 47 4.76 -12.55 -10.32
N LEU A 48 4.24 -13.77 -10.48
CA LEU A 48 2.81 -14.01 -10.70
C LEU A 48 1.97 -13.51 -9.53
N ALA A 49 2.40 -13.80 -8.30
CA ALA A 49 1.72 -13.35 -7.09
C ALA A 49 1.67 -11.81 -6.99
N LEU A 50 2.82 -11.15 -7.24
CA LEU A 50 2.92 -9.70 -7.24
C LEU A 50 2.06 -9.07 -8.35
N ALA A 51 2.20 -9.55 -9.60
CA ALA A 51 1.45 -9.05 -10.75
C ALA A 51 -0.06 -9.14 -10.53
N THR A 52 -0.54 -10.25 -9.95
CA THR A 52 -1.95 -10.44 -9.60
C THR A 52 -2.42 -9.43 -8.56
N SER A 53 -1.63 -9.24 -7.49
CA SER A 53 -1.94 -8.25 -6.44
C SER A 53 -2.04 -6.83 -7.00
N PHE A 54 -1.09 -6.44 -7.85
CA PHE A 54 -1.10 -5.12 -8.49
C PHE A 54 -2.28 -4.96 -9.44
N ALA A 55 -2.53 -5.95 -10.32
CA ALA A 55 -3.65 -5.91 -11.27
C ALA A 55 -4.99 -5.70 -10.55
N LEU A 56 -5.26 -6.45 -9.49
CA LEU A 56 -6.49 -6.30 -8.71
C LEU A 56 -6.55 -4.99 -7.92
N THR A 57 -5.40 -4.52 -7.41
CA THR A 57 -5.34 -3.22 -6.72
C THR A 57 -5.70 -2.08 -7.67
N TYR A 58 -5.16 -2.08 -8.89
CA TYR A 58 -5.48 -1.07 -9.88
C TYR A 58 -6.91 -1.22 -10.40
N ALA A 59 -7.36 -2.43 -10.74
CA ALA A 59 -8.72 -2.67 -11.21
C ALA A 59 -9.78 -2.22 -10.19
N GLY A 60 -9.53 -2.46 -8.89
CA GLY A 60 -10.46 -2.09 -7.82
C GLY A 60 -10.42 -0.61 -7.41
N ARG A 61 -9.30 0.09 -7.60
CA ARG A 61 -9.11 1.47 -7.09
C ARG A 61 -9.08 2.55 -8.16
N LEU A 62 -8.55 2.25 -9.35
CA LEU A 62 -8.38 3.23 -10.41
C LEU A 62 -9.72 3.86 -10.86
N PRO A 63 -10.83 3.10 -11.04
CA PRO A 63 -12.11 3.71 -11.42
C PRO A 63 -12.60 4.72 -10.39
N ALA A 64 -12.49 4.41 -9.10
CA ALA A 64 -12.91 5.30 -8.02
C ALA A 64 -12.04 6.55 -7.93
N LEU A 65 -10.73 6.44 -8.19
CA LEU A 65 -9.81 7.58 -8.22
C LEU A 65 -10.08 8.50 -9.42
N LEU A 66 -10.37 7.92 -10.60
CA LEU A 66 -10.69 8.68 -11.82
C LEU A 66 -12.07 9.33 -11.77
N ALA A 67 -13.03 8.73 -11.04
CA ALA A 67 -14.38 9.24 -10.89
C ALA A 67 -14.48 10.43 -9.92
N ARG A 68 -13.46 10.70 -9.09
CA ARG A 68 -13.43 11.91 -8.25
C ARG A 68 -13.31 13.13 -9.18
N GLY A 69 -14.40 13.89 -9.28
CA GLY A 69 -14.61 14.93 -10.29
C GLY A 69 -13.60 16.09 -10.29
N ASP A 70 -12.87 16.30 -9.20
CA ASP A 70 -12.02 17.47 -8.98
C ASP A 70 -10.51 17.22 -9.15
N VAL A 71 -10.12 16.12 -9.81
CA VAL A 71 -8.71 15.87 -10.11
C VAL A 71 -8.29 16.74 -11.29
N THR A 72 -7.42 17.73 -11.04
CA THR A 72 -6.84 18.60 -12.08
C THR A 72 -6.25 17.78 -13.23
N ARG A 73 -6.21 18.34 -14.46
CA ARG A 73 -5.62 17.65 -15.63
C ARG A 73 -4.20 17.13 -15.35
N VAL A 74 -3.42 17.90 -14.58
CA VAL A 74 -2.06 17.55 -14.17
C VAL A 74 -2.05 16.35 -13.23
N ALA A 75 -2.89 16.34 -12.19
CA ALA A 75 -2.98 15.21 -11.27
C ALA A 75 -3.49 13.94 -11.95
N ARG A 76 -4.41 14.06 -12.92
CA ARG A 76 -4.87 12.93 -13.73
C ARG A 76 -3.77 12.37 -14.63
N ALA A 77 -2.98 13.24 -15.26
CA ALA A 77 -1.83 12.82 -16.07
C ALA A 77 -0.77 12.13 -15.19
N ALA A 78 -0.46 12.68 -14.02
CA ALA A 78 0.47 12.07 -13.07
C ALA A 78 0.00 10.67 -12.61
N LEU A 79 -1.31 10.51 -12.35
CA LEU A 79 -1.89 9.21 -12.03
C LEU A 79 -1.71 8.20 -13.18
N TRP A 80 -1.99 8.60 -14.43
CA TRP A 80 -1.79 7.73 -15.59
C TRP A 80 -0.33 7.37 -15.81
N TRP A 81 0.60 8.32 -15.64
CA TRP A 81 2.04 8.06 -15.72
C TRP A 81 2.49 7.09 -14.61
N SER A 82 1.97 7.24 -13.40
CA SER A 82 2.25 6.30 -12.30
C SER A 82 1.73 4.89 -12.62
N VAL A 83 0.48 4.77 -13.09
CA VAL A 83 -0.10 3.48 -13.49
C VAL A 83 0.70 2.86 -14.63
N GLY A 84 0.98 3.62 -15.68
CA GLY A 84 1.75 3.16 -16.83
C GLY A 84 3.17 2.73 -16.44
N GLY A 85 3.85 3.52 -15.61
CA GLY A 85 5.16 3.18 -15.07
C GLY A 85 5.15 1.89 -14.26
N THR A 86 4.16 1.68 -13.40
CA THR A 86 4.02 0.43 -12.63
C THR A 86 3.72 -0.77 -13.52
N VAL A 87 2.85 -0.63 -14.53
CA VAL A 87 2.56 -1.71 -15.49
C VAL A 87 3.81 -2.07 -16.29
N LEU A 88 4.59 -1.08 -16.74
CA LEU A 88 5.85 -1.30 -17.43
C LEU A 88 6.88 -1.98 -16.52
N ALA A 89 7.00 -1.56 -15.26
CA ALA A 89 7.91 -2.16 -14.30
C ALA A 89 7.56 -3.63 -14.02
N ILE A 90 6.28 -3.95 -13.81
CA ILE A 90 5.81 -5.33 -13.63
C ILE A 90 6.03 -6.14 -14.91
N GLY A 91 5.75 -5.57 -16.08
CA GLY A 91 6.01 -6.21 -17.37
C GLY A 91 7.48 -6.55 -17.57
N ALA A 92 8.38 -5.59 -17.32
CA ALA A 92 9.83 -5.82 -17.39
C ALA A 92 10.32 -6.84 -16.35
N ALA A 93 9.68 -6.88 -15.17
CA ALA A 93 10.03 -7.81 -14.12
C ALA A 93 9.79 -9.29 -14.47
N VAL A 94 9.04 -9.60 -15.55
CA VAL A 94 8.82 -10.98 -16.00
C VAL A 94 10.13 -11.67 -16.41
N PHE A 95 11.12 -10.89 -16.84
CA PHE A 95 12.43 -11.39 -17.26
C PHE A 95 13.38 -11.63 -16.08
N LEU A 96 13.01 -11.20 -14.87
CA LEU A 96 13.83 -11.42 -13.68
C LEU A 96 13.75 -12.87 -13.23
N ARG A 97 14.92 -13.50 -13.17
CA ARG A 97 15.09 -14.89 -12.72
C ARG A 97 15.41 -14.99 -11.24
N ASP A 98 15.95 -13.94 -10.66
CA ASP A 98 16.30 -13.90 -9.25
C ASP A 98 15.13 -13.29 -8.43
N PRO A 99 14.52 -14.05 -7.50
CA PRO A 99 13.46 -13.53 -6.63
C PRO A 99 13.95 -12.36 -5.76
N TRP A 100 15.24 -12.29 -5.43
CA TRP A 100 15.80 -11.17 -4.68
C TRP A 100 15.62 -9.84 -5.40
N LEU A 101 15.79 -9.80 -6.72
CA LEU A 101 15.59 -8.60 -7.52
C LEU A 101 14.12 -8.15 -7.52
N LEU A 102 13.18 -9.09 -7.49
CA LEU A 102 11.75 -8.79 -7.34
C LEU A 102 11.43 -8.21 -5.96
N GLN A 103 12.02 -8.77 -4.90
CA GLN A 103 11.87 -8.25 -3.53
C GLN A 103 12.44 -6.84 -3.41
N LEU A 104 13.64 -6.59 -3.93
CA LEU A 104 14.28 -5.28 -3.95
C LEU A 104 13.46 -4.25 -4.73
N GLY A 105 12.95 -4.61 -5.92
CA GLY A 105 12.10 -3.74 -6.71
C GLY A 105 10.83 -3.35 -5.95
N TRP A 106 10.21 -4.31 -5.25
CA TRP A 106 9.04 -4.05 -4.41
C TRP A 106 9.37 -3.12 -3.24
N ILE A 107 10.45 -3.40 -2.49
CA ILE A 107 10.90 -2.59 -1.36
C ILE A 107 11.23 -1.16 -1.80
N ALA A 108 12.00 -1.02 -2.89
CA ALA A 108 12.34 0.27 -3.47
C ALA A 108 11.09 1.05 -3.90
N GLY A 109 10.09 0.37 -4.47
CA GLY A 109 8.80 0.97 -4.80
C GLY A 109 8.09 1.55 -3.56
N TRP A 110 8.04 0.82 -2.44
CA TRP A 110 7.44 1.31 -1.20
C TRP A 110 8.24 2.43 -0.54
N LEU A 111 9.57 2.36 -0.55
CA LEU A 111 10.42 3.44 -0.05
C LEU A 111 10.27 4.70 -0.90
N GLY A 112 10.22 4.56 -2.23
CA GLY A 112 9.94 5.66 -3.15
C GLY A 112 8.57 6.29 -2.88
N TYR A 113 7.54 5.48 -2.65
CA TYR A 113 6.21 5.97 -2.29
C TYR A 113 6.20 6.68 -0.92
N THR A 114 6.97 6.17 0.05
CA THR A 114 7.18 6.84 1.36
C THR A 114 7.85 8.19 1.18
N GLY A 115 8.94 8.24 0.39
CA GLY A 115 9.66 9.47 0.09
C GLY A 115 8.79 10.51 -0.62
N LEU A 116 7.95 10.08 -1.57
CA LEU A 116 6.96 10.95 -2.21
C LEU A 116 5.98 11.53 -1.18
N PHE A 117 5.47 10.71 -0.25
CA PHE A 117 4.54 11.18 0.77
C PHE A 117 5.18 12.17 1.74
N LEU A 118 6.44 11.93 2.13
CA LEU A 118 7.23 12.86 2.94
C LEU A 118 7.55 14.17 2.20
N ALA A 119 7.87 14.10 0.92
CA ALA A 119 8.10 15.28 0.08
C ALA A 119 6.83 16.13 -0.07
N LEU A 120 5.67 15.49 -0.24
CA LEU A 120 4.38 16.18 -0.21
C LEU A 120 4.15 16.84 1.14
N LEU A 121 4.37 16.13 2.25
CA LEU A 121 4.27 16.71 3.60
C LEU A 121 5.17 17.93 3.84
N ALA A 122 6.38 17.92 3.27
CA ALA A 122 7.34 19.01 3.42
C ALA A 122 7.02 20.23 2.55
N THR A 123 6.33 20.04 1.42
CA THR A 123 6.09 21.09 0.42
C THR A 123 4.65 21.58 0.38
N SER A 124 3.68 20.82 0.90
CA SER A 124 2.27 21.18 0.95
C SER A 124 1.97 22.21 2.04
N GLY A 125 1.22 23.26 1.67
CA GLY A 125 0.67 24.23 2.61
C GLY A 125 -0.50 23.64 3.41
N PRO A 126 -0.97 24.32 4.46
CA PRO A 126 -2.12 23.88 5.25
C PRO A 126 -3.31 23.54 4.36
N ASP A 127 -3.63 24.40 3.39
CA ASP A 127 -4.81 24.31 2.49
C ASP A 127 -4.75 23.13 1.51
N ASP A 128 -3.56 22.59 1.22
CA ASP A 128 -3.37 21.51 0.24
C ASP A 128 -3.82 20.12 0.78
N PHE A 129 -3.96 19.99 2.11
CA PHE A 129 -4.36 18.73 2.76
C PHE A 129 -5.86 18.42 2.63
N ALA A 130 -6.68 19.39 2.22
CA ALA A 130 -8.12 19.19 1.98
C ALA A 130 -8.40 18.23 0.80
N LEU A 131 -7.46 18.13 -0.16
CA LEU A 131 -7.51 17.19 -1.28
C LEU A 131 -7.03 15.77 -0.89
N MET A 132 -6.57 15.65 0.35
CA MET A 132 -6.48 14.46 1.20
C MET A 132 -7.46 13.32 0.91
N PRO A 133 -7.13 12.16 0.32
CA PRO A 133 -8.05 11.00 0.31
C PRO A 133 -8.29 10.38 1.72
N TYR A 134 -7.93 11.09 2.79
CA TYR A 134 -8.08 10.64 4.17
C TYR A 134 -9.42 11.11 4.73
N ARG A 135 -10.15 10.21 5.41
CA ARG A 135 -11.49 10.46 5.98
C ARG A 135 -11.55 11.60 7.02
N TRP A 136 -10.39 12.17 7.37
CA TRP A 136 -10.23 13.26 8.32
C TRP A 136 -9.68 14.55 7.68
N ALA A 137 -9.66 14.63 6.34
CA ALA A 137 -9.15 15.77 5.57
C ALA A 137 -9.93 17.08 5.83
N SER A 138 -11.07 17.02 6.51
CA SER A 138 -11.86 18.20 6.90
C SER A 138 -11.31 18.97 8.12
N ASP A 139 -10.43 18.37 8.93
CA ASP A 139 -9.80 19.02 10.10
C ASP A 139 -8.31 19.34 9.77
N HIS A 140 -8.06 20.56 9.28
CA HIS A 140 -6.77 21.00 8.72
C HIS A 140 -5.50 20.68 9.53
N PRO A 141 -5.40 20.95 10.85
CA PRO A 141 -4.20 20.64 11.63
C PRO A 141 -4.06 19.14 11.92
N PHE A 142 -5.18 18.42 12.11
CA PHE A 142 -5.17 16.98 12.36
C PHE A 142 -4.73 16.18 11.12
N ALA A 143 -5.11 16.63 9.92
CA ALA A 143 -4.76 15.98 8.67
C ALA A 143 -3.23 15.89 8.47
N ARG A 144 -2.50 16.96 8.80
CA ARG A 144 -1.03 16.98 8.68
C ARG A 144 -0.35 15.99 9.64
N GLU A 145 -0.79 15.93 10.90
CA GLU A 145 -0.24 15.00 11.89
C GLU A 145 -0.59 13.54 11.57
N ALA A 146 -1.82 13.27 11.12
CA ALA A 146 -2.24 11.93 10.71
C ALA A 146 -1.43 11.40 9.52
N MET A 147 -0.88 12.27 8.68
CA MET A 147 -0.06 11.88 7.56
C MET A 147 1.35 11.42 7.95
N TRP A 148 1.89 11.88 9.07
CA TRP A 148 3.10 11.27 9.65
C TRP A 148 2.85 9.82 10.05
N ILE A 149 1.69 9.53 10.64
CA ILE A 149 1.27 8.16 10.99
C ILE A 149 1.21 7.29 9.72
N VAL A 150 0.71 7.84 8.61
CA VAL A 150 0.73 7.16 7.31
C VAL A 150 2.16 6.92 6.81
N ALA A 151 3.04 7.91 6.85
CA ALA A 151 4.44 7.75 6.41
C ALA A 151 5.19 6.70 7.24
N VAL A 152 5.01 6.71 8.56
CA VAL A 152 5.60 5.71 9.47
C VAL A 152 5.06 4.31 9.16
N ARG A 153 3.76 4.17 8.85
CA ARG A 153 3.19 2.89 8.41
C ARG A 153 3.90 2.37 7.15
N LEU A 154 4.10 3.24 6.15
CA LEU A 154 4.76 2.85 4.89
C LEU A 154 6.21 2.40 5.13
N ALA A 155 6.94 3.15 5.97
CA ALA A 155 8.30 2.80 6.37
C ALA A 155 8.34 1.48 7.15
N ALA A 156 7.41 1.25 8.08
CA ALA A 156 7.32 0.02 8.85
C ALA A 156 7.06 -1.22 7.95
N VAL A 157 6.21 -1.08 6.93
CA VAL A 157 5.98 -2.14 5.93
C VAL A 157 7.27 -2.45 5.17
N ALA A 158 7.99 -1.42 4.71
CA ALA A 158 9.25 -1.60 3.99
C ALA A 158 10.33 -2.25 4.87
N LEU A 159 10.47 -1.80 6.12
CA LEU A 159 11.43 -2.36 7.09
C LEU A 159 11.13 -3.82 7.41
N LEU A 160 9.85 -4.16 7.64
CA LEU A 160 9.44 -5.54 7.89
C LEU A 160 9.73 -6.43 6.67
N ALA A 161 9.45 -5.92 5.47
CA ALA A 161 9.76 -6.63 4.22
C ALA A 161 11.27 -6.83 4.02
N VAL A 162 12.11 -5.84 4.37
CA VAL A 162 13.58 -5.97 4.34
C VAL A 162 14.05 -7.02 5.35
N LEU A 163 13.57 -6.95 6.60
CA LEU A 163 13.97 -7.89 7.65
C LEU A 163 13.69 -9.34 7.24
N VAL A 164 12.50 -9.60 6.73
CA VAL A 164 12.10 -10.95 6.28
C VAL A 164 12.81 -11.33 4.98
N ALA A 165 13.15 -10.39 4.10
CA ALA A 165 13.92 -10.70 2.90
C ALA A 165 15.36 -11.14 3.25
N VAL A 166 15.95 -10.58 4.30
CA VAL A 166 17.32 -10.90 4.73
C VAL A 166 17.39 -12.16 5.58
N HIS A 167 16.41 -12.37 6.47
CA HIS A 167 16.48 -13.42 7.48
C HIS A 167 15.44 -14.54 7.34
N GLY A 168 14.44 -14.35 6.48
CA GLY A 168 13.32 -15.28 6.31
C GLY A 168 13.34 -16.02 4.99
N THR A 169 12.30 -16.82 4.79
CA THR A 169 11.99 -17.52 3.55
C THR A 169 11.18 -16.65 2.59
N LEU A 170 11.14 -17.02 1.31
CA LEU A 170 10.27 -16.34 0.33
C LEU A 170 8.79 -16.40 0.71
N THR A 171 8.35 -17.51 1.32
CA THR A 171 6.97 -17.71 1.77
C THR A 171 6.64 -16.78 2.94
N GLU A 172 7.52 -16.69 3.93
CA GLU A 172 7.39 -15.71 5.02
C GLU A 172 7.36 -14.28 4.48
N TRP A 173 8.17 -13.98 3.46
CA TRP A 173 8.18 -12.67 2.81
C TRP A 173 6.84 -12.36 2.14
N VAL A 174 6.30 -13.29 1.35
CA VAL A 174 5.00 -13.16 0.69
C VAL A 174 3.87 -12.98 1.71
N VAL A 175 3.86 -13.77 2.79
CA VAL A 175 2.89 -13.62 3.89
C VAL A 175 3.02 -12.26 4.55
N THR A 176 4.25 -11.78 4.74
CA THR A 176 4.55 -10.48 5.35
C THR A 176 4.02 -9.32 4.51
N ILE A 177 4.33 -9.28 3.21
CA ILE A 177 3.90 -8.19 2.34
C ILE A 177 2.41 -8.23 1.98
N SER A 178 1.73 -9.33 2.28
CA SER A 178 0.30 -9.52 2.02
C SER A 178 -0.54 -9.33 3.29
N LEU A 179 -0.42 -10.21 4.29
CA LEU A 179 -1.14 -10.17 5.56
C LEU A 179 -0.51 -9.18 6.54
N GLY A 180 0.83 -9.16 6.68
CA GLY A 180 1.52 -8.22 7.57
C GLY A 180 1.22 -6.77 7.20
N ARG A 181 1.17 -6.46 5.90
CA ARG A 181 0.73 -5.14 5.38
C ARG A 181 -0.70 -4.79 5.81
N LEU A 182 -1.64 -5.75 5.76
CA LEU A 182 -3.02 -5.51 6.24
C LEU A 182 -3.07 -5.31 7.76
N GLY A 183 -2.32 -6.11 8.51
CA GLY A 183 -2.19 -5.97 9.96
C GLY A 183 -1.68 -4.58 10.34
N LEU A 184 -0.60 -4.13 9.69
CA LEU A 184 -0.06 -2.77 9.88
C LEU A 184 -1.06 -1.69 9.44
N PHE A 185 -1.83 -1.91 8.37
CA PHE A 185 -2.89 -0.98 7.99
C PHE A 185 -3.90 -0.78 9.13
N TYR A 186 -4.47 -1.86 9.68
CA TYR A 186 -5.46 -1.74 10.76
C TYR A 186 -4.87 -1.24 12.07
N LEU A 187 -3.64 -1.65 12.41
CA LEU A 187 -2.94 -1.16 13.59
C LEU A 187 -2.75 0.36 13.52
N PHE A 188 -2.27 0.88 12.39
CA PHE A 188 -2.05 2.31 12.24
C PHE A 188 -3.34 3.10 12.08
N GLU A 189 -4.39 2.55 11.46
CA GLU A 189 -5.72 3.16 11.48
C GLU A 189 -6.26 3.28 12.91
N TRP A 190 -6.01 2.28 13.75
CA TRP A 190 -6.39 2.33 15.16
C TRP A 190 -5.59 3.39 15.92
N ILE A 191 -4.27 3.47 15.69
CA ILE A 191 -3.41 4.52 16.26
C ILE A 191 -3.92 5.92 15.84
N THR A 192 -4.28 6.12 14.58
CA THR A 192 -4.83 7.40 14.11
C THR A 192 -6.15 7.75 14.80
N ILE A 193 -7.04 6.77 15.02
CA ILE A 193 -8.29 6.97 15.75
C ILE A 193 -8.00 7.36 17.21
N LEU A 194 -7.10 6.64 17.88
CA LEU A 194 -6.71 6.95 19.26
C LEU A 194 -6.13 8.37 19.35
N PHE A 195 -5.25 8.73 18.42
CA PHE A 195 -4.66 10.06 18.32
C PHE A 195 -5.73 11.15 18.09
N ALA A 196 -6.72 10.91 17.23
CA ALA A 196 -7.83 11.84 16.99
C ALA A 196 -8.67 12.09 18.26
N ILE A 197 -8.96 11.04 19.01
CA ILE A 197 -9.74 11.13 20.26
C ILE A 197 -8.95 11.92 21.31
N THR A 198 -7.65 11.67 21.45
CA THR A 198 -6.81 12.39 22.41
C THR A 198 -6.59 13.85 22.02
N TRP A 199 -6.44 14.14 20.73
CA TRP A 199 -6.28 15.50 20.22
C TRP A 199 -7.51 16.36 20.54
N ARG A 200 -8.70 15.87 20.20
CA ARG A 200 -9.97 16.60 20.46
C ARG A 200 -10.30 16.78 21.94
N GLY A 201 -9.79 15.92 22.81
CA GLY A 201 -9.96 16.04 24.27
C GLY A 201 -8.98 17.00 24.94
N GLY A 202 -7.94 17.47 24.24
CA GLY A 202 -6.99 18.47 24.74
C GLY A 202 -7.41 19.92 24.44
N ASP A 203 -8.32 20.12 23.48
CA ASP A 203 -8.87 21.42 23.08
C ASP A 203 -10.17 21.80 23.86
N SER A 204 -10.60 20.97 24.82
CA SER A 204 -11.77 21.17 25.70
C SER A 204 -11.38 21.38 27.14
#